data_AF-A0A2N1MA01-F1
#
_entry.id   AF-A0A2N1MA01-F1
#
_cell.length_a   1.000
_cell.length_b   1.000
_cell.length_c   1.000
_cell.angle_alpha   90.00
_cell.angle_beta   90.00
_cell.angle_gamma   90.00
#
_symmetry.space_group_name_H-M   'P 1'
#
loop_
_entity.id
_entity.type
_entity.pdbx_description
1 polymer ?
#
loop_
_entity_poly.entity_id
_entity_poly.type
_entity_poly.pdbx_seq_one_letter_code
_entity_poly.pdbx_strand_id
1 'polypeptide(L)'
;MTYDRLWDEKLYLEFLAANRIKKGYYIRHVKDSLWSTFGISRSKPFDESFTKDQMRDWKNDNVKKAYEDLYSLEDSGSKTFMLLIIKNVFVSKEEHTQKNAILIQAILEIIFDEGHLSPKIDSDTIDTRYTKLIANLNKDKETTISPEHSESEKGNEE
;
A
#
# COMPACT_ATOMS: atom_id res chain seq x y z
N MET A 1 -5.03 17.51 -4.40
CA MET A 1 -4.09 17.72 -3.28
C MET A 1 -2.92 16.78 -3.51
N THR A 2 -1.81 17.34 -3.99
CA THR A 2 -0.53 16.65 -4.16
C THR A 2 0.05 16.39 -2.77
N TYR A 3 0.25 15.12 -2.43
CA TYR A 3 0.77 14.62 -1.15
C TYR A 3 2.30 14.86 -1.05
N ASP A 4 2.75 16.08 -1.31
CA ASP A 4 4.16 16.44 -1.53
C ASP A 4 4.93 16.85 -0.28
N ARG A 5 4.57 16.38 0.92
CA ARG A 5 5.30 16.80 2.13
C ARG A 5 5.76 15.65 3.02
N LEU A 6 7.08 15.44 2.90
CA LEU A 6 8.05 15.18 3.97
C LEU A 6 8.19 13.71 4.41
N TRP A 7 9.26 13.12 3.89
CA TRP A 7 9.73 11.77 4.12
C TRP A 7 10.98 11.83 5.00
N ASP A 8 10.81 11.69 6.30
CA ASP A 8 11.90 11.72 7.28
C ASP A 8 12.21 10.29 7.75
N GLU A 9 13.48 9.89 7.72
CA GLU A 9 13.95 8.59 8.24
C GLU A 9 13.75 8.47 9.76
N LYS A 10 13.75 9.59 10.48
CA LYS A 10 13.44 9.64 11.93
C LYS A 10 12.03 9.15 12.23
N LEU A 11 11.10 9.49 11.34
CA LEU A 11 9.70 9.11 11.39
C LEU A 11 9.53 7.57 11.17
N TYR A 12 10.42 6.89 10.46
CA TYR A 12 10.40 5.42 10.28
C TYR A 12 10.75 4.65 11.56
N LEU A 13 11.79 5.09 12.28
CA LEU A 13 12.22 4.44 13.52
C LEU A 13 11.17 4.56 14.65
N GLU A 14 10.52 5.71 14.78
CA GLU A 14 9.41 5.92 15.72
C GLU A 14 8.18 5.06 15.36
N PHE A 15 7.94 4.81 14.07
CA PHE A 15 6.84 3.96 13.59
C PHE A 15 7.06 2.47 13.91
N LEU A 16 8.28 1.95 13.68
CA LEU A 16 8.61 0.57 14.03
C LEU A 16 8.42 0.28 15.52
N ALA A 17 8.79 1.24 16.37
CA ALA A 17 8.66 1.13 17.82
C ALA A 17 7.19 1.21 18.29
N ALA A 18 6.40 2.15 17.76
CA ALA A 18 5.03 2.39 18.22
C ALA A 18 3.98 1.41 17.65
N ASN A 19 4.16 0.92 16.41
CA ASN A 19 3.12 0.13 15.73
C ASN A 19 3.32 -1.39 15.78
N ARG A 20 4.45 -1.90 16.30
CA ARG A 20 4.64 -3.37 16.44
C ARG A 20 3.50 -4.05 17.21
N ILE A 21 2.92 -3.36 18.19
CA ILE A 21 1.80 -3.84 19.02
C ILE A 21 0.45 -3.82 18.25
N LYS A 22 0.28 -2.91 17.28
CA LYS A 22 -0.98 -2.72 16.52
C LYS A 22 -0.99 -3.41 15.14
N LYS A 23 0.12 -3.99 14.67
CA LYS A 23 0.17 -4.63 13.34
C LYS A 23 -0.87 -5.73 13.14
N GLY A 24 -1.04 -6.62 14.13
CA GLY A 24 -2.07 -7.66 14.08
C GLY A 24 -3.48 -7.07 13.99
N TYR A 25 -3.74 -5.97 14.70
CA TYR A 25 -4.99 -5.21 14.60
C TYR A 25 -5.20 -4.69 13.17
N TYR A 26 -4.21 -4.04 12.57
CA TYR A 26 -4.34 -3.54 11.20
C TYR A 26 -4.49 -4.65 10.16
N ILE A 27 -3.78 -5.78 10.29
CA ILE A 27 -3.95 -6.92 9.36
C ILE A 27 -5.41 -7.39 9.35
N ARG A 28 -6.02 -7.55 10.54
CA ARG A 28 -7.43 -7.95 10.65
C ARG A 28 -8.36 -6.93 9.98
N HIS A 29 -8.18 -5.65 10.30
CA HIS A 29 -9.00 -4.58 9.73
C HIS A 29 -8.84 -4.44 8.22
N VAL A 30 -7.63 -4.71 7.68
CA VAL A 30 -7.41 -4.74 6.22
C VAL A 30 -8.18 -5.88 5.58
N LYS A 31 -8.13 -7.09 6.14
CA LYS A 31 -8.91 -8.23 5.63
C LYS A 31 -10.41 -7.96 5.65
N ASP A 32 -10.92 -7.39 6.75
CA ASP A 32 -12.33 -7.03 6.89
C ASP A 32 -12.73 -5.93 5.90
N SER A 33 -11.89 -4.91 5.71
CA SER A 33 -12.12 -3.81 4.77
C SER A 33 -12.07 -4.27 3.31
N LEU A 34 -11.16 -5.20 2.99
CA LEU A 34 -11.06 -5.79 1.65
C LEU A 34 -12.36 -6.53 1.30
N TRP A 35 -12.82 -7.38 2.22
CA TRP A 35 -14.10 -8.07 2.11
C TRP A 35 -15.27 -7.09 1.94
N SER A 36 -15.35 -6.06 2.77
CA SER A 36 -16.43 -5.08 2.70
C SER A 36 -16.43 -4.29 1.38
N THR A 37 -15.27 -4.14 0.75
CA THR A 37 -15.11 -3.34 -0.47
C THR A 37 -15.44 -4.15 -1.72
N PHE A 38 -14.95 -5.38 -1.82
CA PHE A 38 -15.08 -6.18 -3.03
C PHE A 38 -16.13 -7.31 -2.94
N GLY A 39 -16.58 -7.66 -1.73
CA GLY A 39 -17.61 -8.66 -1.50
C GLY A 39 -17.22 -10.10 -1.84
N ILE A 40 -18.20 -11.01 -1.73
CA ILE A 40 -17.98 -12.47 -1.81
C ILE A 40 -17.52 -12.99 -3.16
N SER A 41 -17.91 -12.32 -4.23
CA SER A 41 -17.58 -12.72 -5.58
C SER A 41 -16.11 -12.44 -5.93
N ARG A 42 -15.45 -11.52 -5.22
CA ARG A 42 -14.13 -11.00 -5.61
C ARG A 42 -13.05 -11.15 -4.54
N SER A 43 -13.40 -11.16 -3.25
CA SER A 43 -12.43 -11.35 -2.18
C SER A 43 -13.05 -12.08 -0.98
N LYS A 44 -13.39 -13.36 -1.13
CA LYS A 44 -13.96 -14.17 -0.04
C LYS A 44 -13.07 -14.10 1.22
N PRO A 45 -13.61 -14.08 2.45
CA PRO A 45 -12.77 -14.04 3.64
C PRO A 45 -11.96 -15.33 3.74
N PHE A 46 -10.74 -15.22 4.24
CA PHE A 46 -9.88 -16.34 4.59
C PHE A 46 -9.42 -16.18 6.03
N ASP A 47 -9.31 -17.31 6.74
CA ASP A 47 -8.92 -17.34 8.14
C ASP A 47 -7.47 -17.83 8.31
N GLU A 48 -6.98 -17.80 9.55
CA GLU A 48 -5.60 -18.20 9.88
C GLU A 48 -5.34 -19.71 9.81
N SER A 49 -6.39 -20.53 9.65
CA SER A 49 -6.30 -21.98 9.54
C SER A 49 -6.13 -22.47 8.10
N PHE A 50 -6.23 -21.57 7.11
CA PHE A 50 -6.04 -21.92 5.70
C PHE A 50 -4.67 -22.57 5.46
N THR A 51 -4.67 -23.69 4.76
CA THR A 51 -3.46 -24.36 4.30
C THR A 51 -2.81 -23.58 3.15
N LYS A 52 -1.58 -23.96 2.81
CA LYS A 52 -0.86 -23.40 1.66
C LYS A 52 -1.63 -23.58 0.34
N ASP A 53 -2.27 -24.72 0.16
CA ASP A 53 -3.05 -25.00 -1.06
C ASP A 53 -4.36 -24.22 -1.08
N GLN A 54 -5.04 -24.09 0.06
CA GLN A 54 -6.23 -23.23 0.18
C GLN A 54 -5.90 -21.75 -0.08
N MET A 55 -4.73 -21.28 0.36
CA MET A 55 -4.25 -19.93 0.04
C MET A 55 -3.96 -19.77 -1.46
N ARG A 56 -3.42 -20.79 -2.10
CA ARG A 56 -3.18 -20.79 -3.55
C ARG A 56 -4.50 -20.72 -4.33
N ASP A 57 -5.47 -21.53 -3.95
CA ASP A 57 -6.81 -21.56 -4.57
C ASP A 57 -7.59 -20.26 -4.32
N TRP A 58 -7.37 -19.65 -3.15
CA TRP A 58 -7.95 -18.34 -2.84
C TRP A 58 -7.44 -17.25 -3.78
N LYS A 59 -6.15 -17.27 -4.17
CA LYS A 59 -5.53 -16.31 -5.11
C LYS A 59 -5.89 -16.60 -6.59
N ASN A 60 -7.16 -16.89 -6.84
CA ASN A 60 -7.70 -17.07 -8.19
C ASN A 60 -7.84 -15.75 -8.96
N ASP A 61 -8.27 -15.85 -10.22
CA ASP A 61 -8.37 -14.71 -11.14
C ASP A 61 -9.27 -13.56 -10.64
N ASN A 62 -10.29 -13.85 -9.82
CA ASN A 62 -11.16 -12.80 -9.27
C ASN A 62 -10.42 -11.98 -8.21
N VAL A 63 -9.59 -12.63 -7.40
CA VAL A 63 -8.72 -11.96 -6.42
C VAL A 63 -7.63 -11.17 -7.13
N LYS A 64 -7.06 -11.68 -8.23
CA LYS A 64 -6.11 -10.92 -9.05
C LYS A 64 -6.73 -9.65 -9.64
N LYS A 65 -7.95 -9.75 -10.18
CA LYS A 65 -8.70 -8.57 -10.64
C LYS A 65 -9.00 -7.59 -9.52
N ALA A 66 -9.28 -8.08 -8.30
CA ALA A 66 -9.47 -7.20 -7.14
C ALA A 66 -8.20 -6.42 -6.80
N TYR A 67 -7.02 -7.02 -6.97
CA TYR A 67 -5.73 -6.33 -6.82
C TYR A 67 -5.54 -5.24 -7.88
N GLU A 68 -5.80 -5.54 -9.16
CA GLU A 68 -5.72 -4.56 -10.25
C GLU A 68 -6.63 -3.36 -9.99
N ASP A 69 -7.85 -3.61 -9.52
CA ASP A 69 -8.82 -2.58 -9.20
C ASP A 69 -8.47 -1.77 -7.94
N LEU A 70 -7.53 -2.20 -7.08
CA LEU A 70 -7.17 -1.38 -5.91
C LEU A 70 -6.79 0.06 -6.29
N TYR A 71 -6.12 0.21 -7.43
CA TYR A 71 -5.65 1.50 -7.93
C TYR A 71 -6.65 2.17 -8.89
N SER A 72 -7.73 1.48 -9.28
CA SER A 72 -8.79 2.06 -10.10
C SER A 72 -9.72 2.92 -9.25
N LEU A 73 -10.46 3.81 -9.92
CA LEU A 73 -11.54 4.56 -9.30
C LEU A 73 -12.72 3.62 -8.96
N GLU A 74 -13.39 3.90 -7.85
CA GLU A 74 -14.71 3.34 -7.52
C GLU A 74 -15.77 3.86 -8.51
N ASP A 75 -16.91 3.18 -8.59
CA ASP A 75 -18.06 3.53 -9.47
C ASP A 75 -18.49 5.00 -9.40
N SER A 76 -18.32 5.65 -8.25
CA SER A 76 -18.62 7.08 -8.08
C SER A 76 -17.59 8.02 -8.72
N GLY A 77 -16.44 7.50 -9.16
CA GLY A 77 -15.30 8.24 -9.69
C GLY A 77 -14.55 9.08 -8.65
N SER A 78 -14.97 9.05 -7.38
CA SER A 78 -14.51 10.03 -6.38
C SER A 78 -13.22 9.63 -5.65
N LYS A 79 -12.94 8.33 -5.55
CA LYS A 79 -11.82 7.76 -4.80
C LYS A 79 -11.38 6.44 -5.45
N THR A 80 -10.13 6.06 -5.23
CA THR A 80 -9.69 4.70 -5.51
C THR A 80 -10.15 3.72 -4.45
N PHE A 81 -10.26 2.44 -4.80
CA PHE A 81 -10.56 1.38 -3.83
C PHE A 81 -9.51 1.30 -2.72
N MET A 82 -8.23 1.54 -3.03
CA MET A 82 -7.15 1.67 -2.05
C MET A 82 -7.44 2.75 -1.00
N LEU A 83 -7.87 3.95 -1.44
CA LEU A 83 -8.18 5.05 -0.54
C LEU A 83 -9.42 4.76 0.32
N LEU A 84 -10.40 4.04 -0.24
CA LEU A 84 -11.57 3.58 0.50
C LEU A 84 -11.17 2.61 1.61
N ILE A 85 -10.34 1.60 1.29
CA ILE A 85 -9.84 0.62 2.26
C ILE A 85 -9.04 1.31 3.38
N ILE A 86 -8.12 2.22 3.05
CA ILE A 86 -7.35 2.98 4.04
C ILE A 86 -8.28 3.72 5.01
N LYS A 87 -9.32 4.38 4.49
CA LYS A 87 -10.29 5.12 5.33
C LYS A 87 -11.12 4.20 6.22
N ASN A 88 -11.41 2.98 5.76
CA ASN A 88 -12.19 2.01 6.53
C ASN A 88 -11.36 1.32 7.62
N VAL A 89 -10.05 1.17 7.40
CA VAL A 89 -9.14 0.58 8.40
C VAL A 89 -8.94 1.52 9.60
N PHE A 90 -8.85 2.83 9.35
CA PHE A 90 -8.55 3.82 10.39
C PHE A 90 -9.80 4.60 10.80
N VAL A 91 -10.28 4.34 12.01
CA VAL A 91 -11.48 4.99 12.56
C VAL A 91 -11.20 6.45 12.96
N SER A 92 -9.99 6.72 13.45
CA SER A 92 -9.57 8.06 13.91
C SER A 92 -8.91 8.84 12.77
N LYS A 93 -9.18 10.16 12.71
CA LYS A 93 -8.58 11.06 11.70
C LYS A 93 -7.07 11.19 11.92
N GLU A 94 -6.61 11.09 13.15
CA GLU A 94 -5.21 11.14 13.54
C GLU A 94 -4.42 9.95 12.98
N GLU A 95 -5.09 8.83 12.70
CA GLU A 95 -4.49 7.66 12.08
C GLU A 95 -4.44 7.77 10.54
N HIS A 96 -5.06 8.78 9.93
CA HIS A 96 -4.99 9.05 8.47
C HIS A 96 -3.67 9.73 8.09
N THR A 97 -2.56 9.07 8.42
CA THR A 97 -1.21 9.52 8.10
C THR A 97 -0.65 8.79 6.88
N GLN A 98 0.34 9.40 6.24
CA GLN A 98 1.02 8.80 5.10
C GLN A 98 1.69 7.45 5.44
N LYS A 99 2.32 7.34 6.61
CA LYS A 99 2.94 6.07 7.05
C LYS A 99 1.90 4.97 7.18
N ASN A 100 0.76 5.30 7.77
CA ASN A 100 -0.33 4.36 7.95
C ASN A 100 -0.93 3.95 6.59
N ALA A 101 -1.04 4.86 5.63
CA ALA A 101 -1.43 4.53 4.27
C ALA A 101 -0.45 3.52 3.61
N ILE A 102 0.86 3.73 3.76
CA ILE A 102 1.89 2.83 3.20
C ILE A 102 1.90 1.48 3.91
N LEU A 103 1.62 1.46 5.21
CA LEU A 103 1.42 0.22 5.96
C LEU A 103 0.28 -0.60 5.38
N ILE A 104 -0.87 0.03 5.11
CA ILE A 104 -2.02 -0.66 4.51
C ILE A 104 -1.69 -1.16 3.11
N GLN A 105 -1.01 -0.34 2.30
CA GLN A 105 -0.53 -0.76 0.99
C GLN A 105 0.41 -1.98 1.10
N ALA A 106 1.38 -1.96 2.02
CA ALA A 106 2.29 -3.07 2.25
C ALA A 106 1.55 -4.36 2.61
N ILE A 107 0.57 -4.29 3.51
CA ILE A 107 -0.26 -5.44 3.91
C ILE A 107 -1.06 -5.96 2.72
N LEU A 108 -1.70 -5.08 1.94
CA LEU A 108 -2.45 -5.47 0.75
C LEU A 108 -1.55 -6.16 -0.28
N GLU A 109 -0.38 -5.59 -0.57
CA GLU A 109 0.57 -6.19 -1.51
C GLU A 109 1.03 -7.58 -1.05
N ILE A 110 1.21 -7.81 0.27
CA ILE A 110 1.51 -9.16 0.80
C ILE A 110 0.31 -10.10 0.66
N ILE A 111 -0.91 -9.63 0.93
CA ILE A 111 -2.14 -10.44 0.76
C ILE A 111 -2.30 -10.90 -0.69
N PHE A 112 -1.94 -10.05 -1.65
CA PHE A 112 -2.07 -10.37 -3.08
C PHE A 112 -0.83 -11.02 -3.70
N ASP A 113 0.33 -11.00 -3.04
CA ASP A 113 1.56 -11.63 -3.52
C ASP A 113 1.38 -13.14 -3.76
N GLU A 114 1.50 -13.58 -5.02
CA GLU A 114 1.36 -14.99 -5.40
C GLU A 114 2.38 -15.91 -4.70
N GLY A 115 3.54 -15.36 -4.32
CA GLY A 115 4.57 -16.07 -3.55
C GLY A 115 4.21 -16.25 -2.07
N HIS A 116 3.37 -15.38 -1.51
CA HIS A 116 2.96 -15.43 -0.10
C HIS A 116 1.73 -16.33 0.10
N LEU A 117 1.98 -17.62 0.28
CA LEU A 117 0.95 -18.66 0.43
C LEU A 117 0.59 -18.97 1.89
N SER A 118 0.78 -18.02 2.79
CA SER A 118 0.42 -18.14 4.22
C SER A 118 -0.72 -17.16 4.55
N PRO A 119 -1.77 -17.59 5.28
CA PRO A 119 -2.80 -16.67 5.75
C PRO A 119 -2.29 -15.74 6.87
N LYS A 120 -1.17 -16.12 7.51
CA LYS A 120 -0.48 -15.35 8.54
C LYS A 120 0.53 -14.42 7.89
N ILE A 121 0.51 -13.17 8.32
CA ILE A 121 1.45 -12.12 7.90
C ILE A 121 2.17 -11.67 9.17
N ASP A 122 3.46 -11.99 9.26
CA ASP A 122 4.29 -11.59 10.39
C ASP A 122 4.81 -10.15 10.24
N SER A 123 5.32 -9.61 11.35
CA SER A 123 5.82 -8.24 11.41
C SER A 123 6.99 -8.00 10.46
N ASP A 124 7.88 -8.96 10.30
CA ASP A 124 9.14 -8.78 9.58
C ASP A 124 8.88 -8.78 8.06
N THR A 125 7.92 -9.59 7.61
CA THR A 125 7.40 -9.56 6.24
C THR A 125 6.80 -8.18 5.91
N ILE A 126 6.00 -7.60 6.82
CA ILE A 126 5.46 -6.25 6.66
C ILE A 126 6.58 -5.21 6.60
N ASP A 127 7.52 -5.26 7.54
CA ASP A 127 8.61 -4.28 7.63
C ASP A 127 9.49 -4.30 6.37
N THR A 128 9.76 -5.50 5.86
CA THR A 128 10.49 -5.69 4.60
C THR A 128 9.76 -5.04 3.43
N ARG A 129 8.45 -5.27 3.29
CA ARG A 129 7.67 -4.70 2.18
C ARG A 129 7.51 -3.18 2.31
N TYR A 130 7.24 -2.70 3.52
CA TYR A 130 7.15 -1.28 3.83
C TYR A 130 8.44 -0.54 3.43
N THR A 131 9.60 -1.08 3.82
CA THR A 131 10.92 -0.49 3.49
C THR A 131 11.13 -0.38 1.98
N LYS A 132 10.77 -1.43 1.23
CA LYS A 132 10.85 -1.42 -0.24
C LYS A 132 9.97 -0.33 -0.86
N LEU A 133 8.75 -0.15 -0.34
CA LEU A 133 7.85 0.91 -0.82
C LEU A 133 8.43 2.30 -0.57
N ILE A 134 8.97 2.57 0.63
CA ILE A 134 9.62 3.85 0.93
C ILE A 134 10.81 4.10 0.00
N ALA A 135 11.65 3.09 -0.21
CA ALA A 135 12.82 3.21 -1.08
C ALA A 135 12.44 3.53 -2.53
N ASN A 136 11.39 2.88 -3.07
CA ASN A 136 10.90 3.15 -4.42
C ASN A 136 10.35 4.58 -4.55
N LEU A 137 9.56 5.02 -3.57
CA LEU A 137 9.01 6.38 -3.54
C LEU A 137 10.09 7.47 -3.45
N ASN A 138 11.25 7.15 -2.89
CA ASN A 138 12.38 8.09 -2.85
C ASN A 138 13.14 8.14 -4.19
N LYS A 139 13.26 7.02 -4.91
CA LYS A 139 13.86 6.99 -6.25
C LYS A 139 13.05 7.77 -7.29
N ASP A 140 11.72 7.70 -7.21
CA ASP A 140 10.84 8.43 -8.13
C ASP A 140 11.00 9.96 -7.96
N LYS A 141 11.32 10.44 -6.75
CA LYS A 141 11.61 11.86 -6.52
C LYS A 141 12.91 12.31 -7.14
N GLU A 142 13.98 11.51 -7.05
CA GLU A 142 15.27 11.86 -7.65
C GLU A 142 15.19 11.97 -9.17
N THR A 143 14.36 11.14 -9.81
CA THR A 143 14.17 11.14 -11.27
C THR A 143 13.36 12.35 -11.76
N THR A 144 12.63 13.03 -10.89
CA THR A 144 11.81 14.21 -11.23
C THR A 144 12.63 15.52 -11.15
N ILE A 145 13.88 15.47 -10.69
CA ILE A 145 14.79 16.62 -10.57
C ILE A 145 16.00 16.43 -11.49
N SER A 146 15.77 16.24 -12.79
CA SER A 146 16.80 16.46 -13.81
C SER A 146 16.50 17.77 -14.53
N PRO A 147 17.33 18.82 -14.41
CA PRO A 147 17.13 20.05 -15.15
C PRO A 147 17.40 19.80 -16.63
N GLU A 148 16.45 20.17 -17.48
CA GLU A 148 16.67 20.32 -18.92
C GLU A 148 17.89 21.21 -19.13
N HIS A 149 18.85 20.71 -19.91
CA HIS A 149 19.91 21.50 -20.50
C HIS A 149 19.29 22.63 -21.33
N SER A 150 19.25 23.85 -20.78
CA SER A 150 19.19 25.06 -21.58
C SER A 150 20.62 25.55 -21.83
N GLU A 151 21.30 24.88 -22.75
CA GLU A 151 22.34 25.55 -23.55
C GLU A 151 21.66 26.14 -24.78
N SER A 152 21.60 27.46 -24.86
CA SER A 152 21.31 28.20 -26.08
C SER A 152 22.09 29.51 -26.04
N GLU A 153 23.33 29.38 -26.50
CA GLU A 153 24.10 30.34 -27.29
C GLU A 153 23.98 31.85 -26.97
N LYS A 154 25.04 32.35 -26.32
CA LYS A 154 25.56 33.69 -26.59
C LYS A 154 26.10 33.73 -28.02
N GLY A 155 25.71 34.73 -28.81
CA GLY A 155 26.49 35.11 -30.00
C GLY A 155 25.75 35.95 -31.03
N ASN A 156 25.86 37.28 -30.88
CA ASN A 156 26.36 38.22 -31.90
C ASN A 156 25.55 39.53 -31.92
N GLU A 157 26.08 40.53 -31.23
CA GLU A 157 25.98 41.93 -31.65
C GLU A 157 27.36 42.32 -32.20
N GLU A 158 27.45 42.50 -33.51
CA GLU A 158 28.23 43.55 -34.19
C GLU A 158 27.72 43.72 -35.62
#